data_AF-A0A972X0M7-F1
#
_entry.id   AF-A0A972X0M7-F1
#
_cell.length_a   1.000
_cell.length_b   1.000
_cell.length_c   1.000
_cell.angle_alpha   90.00
_cell.angle_beta   90.00
_cell.angle_gamma   90.00
#
_symmetry.space_group_name_H-M   'P 1'
#
loop_
_entity.id
_entity.type
_entity.pdbx_description
1 polymer ?
#
loop_
_entity_poly.entity_id
_entity_poly.type
_entity_poly.pdbx_seq_one_letter_code
_entity_poly.pdbx_strand_id
1 'polypeptide(L)'
;MEHTRNFIEDTFFYARRMKTFDRVDWQVYFAWVGLMLGLLFSVCGFIGIGFYSGVKYPSYVWNLPLGTFVFIVAISFDTIGHRTVYKQALQKGEALVHHITIGAGISSCVLLCLAYTWPEFLKIPSLCLVALSIFYSVIDEFMHWFRFYQGNSDRIEMLSHFFIFVGHTVMIVT
;
A
#
# COMPACT_ATOMS: atom_id res chain seq x y z
N MET A 1 8.15 25.59 -9.95
CA MET A 1 7.09 25.96 -8.99
C MET A 1 7.78 26.49 -7.74
N GLU A 2 7.60 27.76 -7.41
CA GLU A 2 8.15 28.32 -6.16
C GLU A 2 7.43 27.68 -4.96
N HIS A 3 8.13 26.81 -4.22
CA HIS A 3 7.66 26.31 -2.93
C HIS A 3 7.80 27.42 -1.90
N THR A 4 6.79 28.27 -1.79
CA THR A 4 6.66 29.22 -0.67
C THR A 4 6.25 28.54 0.63
N ARG A 5 5.79 27.28 0.56
CA ARG A 5 5.34 26.48 1.71
C ARG A 5 6.42 25.52 2.17
N ASN A 6 6.50 25.30 3.48
CA ASN A 6 7.31 24.23 4.04
C ASN A 6 6.61 22.86 3.87
N PHE A 7 7.35 21.77 4.11
CA PHE A 7 6.85 20.41 3.91
C PHE A 7 5.58 20.09 4.72
N ILE A 8 5.50 20.60 5.95
CA ILE A 8 4.34 20.39 6.84
C ILE A 8 3.11 21.10 6.28
N GLU A 9 3.27 22.33 5.82
CA GLU A 9 2.22 23.11 5.17
C GLU A 9 1.75 22.46 3.87
N ASP A 10 2.67 21.93 3.06
CA ASP A 10 2.33 21.18 1.85
C ASP A 10 1.54 19.91 2.19
N THR A 11 1.92 19.19 3.24
CA THR A 11 1.18 18.01 3.74
C THR A 11 -0.25 18.36 4.16
N PHE A 12 -0.41 19.42 4.97
CA PHE A 12 -1.75 19.87 5.38
C PHE A 12 -2.57 20.39 4.21
N PHE A 13 -1.95 21.11 3.27
CA PHE A 13 -2.62 21.58 2.08
C PHE A 13 -3.09 20.41 1.20
N TYR A 14 -2.24 19.40 1.05
CA TYR A 14 -2.55 18.18 0.31
C TYR A 14 -3.72 17.43 0.96
N ALA A 15 -3.68 17.21 2.28
CA ALA A 15 -4.78 16.58 3.02
C ALA A 15 -6.10 17.37 2.91
N ARG A 16 -6.04 18.71 2.88
CA ARG A 16 -7.23 19.55 2.70
C ARG A 16 -7.92 19.37 1.34
N ARG A 17 -7.24 18.80 0.34
CA ARG A 17 -7.86 18.46 -0.96
C ARG A 17 -9.01 17.47 -0.81
N MET A 18 -9.09 16.70 0.30
CA MET A 18 -10.26 15.87 0.62
C MET A 18 -11.58 16.66 0.66
N LYS A 19 -11.53 17.97 0.92
CA LYS A 19 -12.73 18.83 0.87
C LYS A 19 -13.34 18.95 -0.53
N THR A 20 -12.60 18.62 -1.58
CA THR A 20 -13.09 18.64 -2.96
C THR A 20 -13.65 17.29 -3.41
N PHE A 21 -13.70 16.29 -2.52
CA PHE A 21 -14.25 14.98 -2.83
C PHE A 21 -15.75 15.07 -3.10
N ASP A 22 -16.18 14.43 -4.18
CA ASP A 22 -17.59 14.13 -4.38
C ASP A 22 -18.00 12.85 -3.61
N ARG A 23 -19.27 12.46 -3.74
CA ARG A 23 -19.80 11.27 -3.05
C ARG A 23 -19.09 9.98 -3.47
N VAL A 24 -18.70 9.86 -4.74
CA VAL A 24 -18.03 8.67 -5.27
C VAL A 24 -16.59 8.63 -4.78
N ASP A 25 -15.91 9.77 -4.75
CA ASP A 25 -14.57 9.91 -4.17
C ASP A 25 -14.53 9.45 -2.72
N TRP A 26 -15.50 9.88 -1.90
CA TRP A 26 -15.63 9.42 -0.52
C TRP A 26 -15.89 7.93 -0.40
N GLN A 27 -16.78 7.36 -1.23
CA GLN A 27 -17.07 5.93 -1.22
C GLN A 27 -15.81 5.10 -1.53
N VAL A 28 -15.07 5.48 -2.57
CA VAL A 28 -13.83 4.81 -2.97
C VAL A 28 -12.77 4.96 -1.88
N TYR A 29 -12.62 6.16 -1.32
CA TYR A 29 -11.68 6.43 -0.23
C TYR A 29 -11.96 5.56 1.00
N PHE A 30 -13.21 5.54 1.49
CA PHE A 30 -13.58 4.71 2.64
C PHE A 30 -13.48 3.22 2.34
N ALA A 31 -13.83 2.77 1.14
CA ALA A 31 -13.68 1.37 0.77
C ALA A 31 -12.21 0.94 0.80
N TRP A 32 -11.30 1.71 0.20
CA TRP A 32 -9.88 1.37 0.16
C TRP A 32 -9.17 1.54 1.49
N VAL A 33 -9.26 2.72 2.10
CA VAL A 33 -8.61 2.97 3.39
C VAL A 33 -9.23 2.11 4.48
N GLY A 34 -10.55 1.90 4.45
CA GLY A 34 -11.25 1.01 5.38
C GLY A 34 -10.84 -0.45 5.21
N LEU A 35 -10.69 -0.94 3.97
CA LEU A 35 -10.17 -2.28 3.71
C LEU A 35 -8.77 -2.47 4.30
N MET A 36 -7.88 -1.49 4.10
CA MET A 36 -6.51 -1.57 4.61
C MET A 36 -6.47 -1.45 6.14
N LEU A 37 -7.30 -0.58 6.75
CA LEU A 37 -7.47 -0.57 8.21
C LEU A 37 -7.99 -1.91 8.75
N GLY A 38 -8.93 -2.54 8.05
CA GLY A 38 -9.41 -3.88 8.36
C GLY A 38 -8.28 -4.92 8.34
N LEU A 39 -7.37 -4.85 7.37
CA LEU A 39 -6.15 -5.67 7.33
C LEU A 39 -5.29 -5.43 8.57
N LEU A 40 -4.99 -4.17 8.94
CA LEU A 40 -4.19 -3.87 10.13
C LEU A 40 -4.82 -4.42 11.40
N PHE A 41 -6.11 -4.20 11.62
CA PHE A 41 -6.80 -4.75 12.80
C PHE A 41 -6.80 -6.27 12.80
N SER A 42 -6.95 -6.91 11.65
CA SER A 42 -6.91 -8.37 11.53
C SER A 42 -5.52 -8.92 11.87
N VAL A 43 -4.45 -8.31 11.33
CA VAL A 43 -3.05 -8.69 11.60
C VAL A 43 -2.69 -8.45 13.07
N CYS A 44 -2.98 -7.26 13.60
CA CYS A 44 -2.76 -6.92 15.00
C CYS A 44 -3.56 -7.83 15.93
N GLY A 45 -4.82 -8.13 15.59
CA GLY A 45 -5.69 -9.01 16.37
C GLY A 45 -5.16 -10.44 16.39
N PHE A 46 -4.80 -10.99 15.22
CA PHE A 46 -4.27 -12.34 15.11
C PHE A 46 -2.96 -12.52 15.91
N ILE A 47 -1.99 -11.62 15.70
CA ILE A 47 -0.70 -11.66 16.41
C ILE A 47 -0.89 -11.38 17.89
N GLY A 48 -1.71 -10.37 18.23
CA GLY A 48 -1.99 -9.97 19.61
C GLY A 48 -2.63 -11.08 20.42
N ILE A 49 -3.71 -11.68 19.91
CA ILE A 49 -4.40 -12.80 20.58
C ILE A 49 -3.44 -13.98 20.78
N GLY A 50 -2.65 -14.34 19.75
CA GLY A 50 -1.66 -15.40 19.88
C GLY A 50 -0.59 -15.11 20.93
N PHE A 51 -0.09 -13.87 20.97
CA PHE A 51 0.91 -13.44 21.96
C PHE A 51 0.35 -13.52 23.38
N TYR A 52 -0.86 -13.01 23.61
CA TYR A 52 -1.54 -13.12 24.92
C TYR A 52 -1.88 -14.56 25.30
N SER A 53 -2.06 -15.45 24.31
CA SER A 53 -2.28 -16.89 24.52
C SER A 53 -0.97 -17.66 24.76
N GLY A 54 0.19 -16.98 24.79
CA GLY A 54 1.49 -17.57 25.08
C GLY A 54 2.30 -18.03 23.87
N VAL A 55 1.87 -17.71 22.65
CA VAL A 55 2.64 -18.02 21.43
C VAL A 55 3.92 -17.18 21.41
N LYS A 56 5.06 -17.85 21.25
CA LYS A 56 6.38 -17.20 21.13
C LYS A 56 6.68 -16.91 19.67
N TYR A 57 6.33 -15.71 19.23
CA TYR A 57 6.66 -15.26 17.88
C TYR A 57 8.14 -14.88 17.78
N PRO A 58 8.81 -15.23 16.67
CA PRO A 58 10.06 -14.60 16.28
C PRO A 58 9.91 -13.08 16.16
N SER A 59 10.99 -12.33 16.42
CA SER A 59 10.94 -10.87 16.45
C SER A 59 10.49 -10.25 15.11
N TYR A 60 10.85 -10.87 13.99
CA TYR A 60 10.50 -10.36 12.65
C TYR A 60 8.98 -10.35 12.40
N VAL A 61 8.18 -11.18 13.07
CA VAL A 61 6.71 -11.22 12.91
C VAL A 61 6.07 -9.86 13.24
N TRP A 62 6.68 -9.08 14.13
CA TRP A 62 6.20 -7.74 14.48
C TRP A 62 6.38 -6.71 13.37
N ASN A 63 7.18 -7.01 12.33
CA ASN A 63 7.26 -6.10 11.20
C ASN A 63 6.00 -6.20 10.32
N LEU A 64 5.18 -7.26 10.39
CA LEU A 64 3.91 -7.31 9.67
C LEU A 64 2.99 -6.14 10.05
N PRO A 65 2.57 -5.97 11.32
CA PRO A 65 1.70 -4.86 11.70
C PRO A 65 2.37 -3.49 11.50
N LEU A 66 3.69 -3.40 11.69
CA LEU A 66 4.44 -2.16 11.44
C LEU A 66 4.41 -1.77 9.95
N GLY A 67 4.75 -2.71 9.07
CA GLY A 67 4.72 -2.50 7.62
C GLY A 67 3.32 -2.19 7.12
N THR A 68 2.31 -2.89 7.64
CA THR A 68 0.89 -2.59 7.33
C THR A 68 0.50 -1.18 7.77
N PHE A 69 0.92 -0.75 8.96
CA PHE A 69 0.64 0.61 9.44
C PHE A 69 1.28 1.67 8.55
N VAL A 70 2.56 1.53 8.21
CA VAL A 70 3.27 2.44 7.31
C VAL A 70 2.58 2.49 5.95
N PHE A 71 2.22 1.33 5.40
CA PHE A 71 1.51 1.20 4.13
C PHE A 71 0.15 1.92 4.15
N ILE A 72 -0.64 1.77 5.22
CA ILE A 72 -1.96 2.41 5.35
C ILE A 72 -1.87 3.93 5.40
N VAL A 73 -0.94 4.44 6.19
CA VAL A 73 -0.74 5.89 6.28
C VAL A 73 -0.38 6.41 4.89
N ALA A 74 0.56 5.76 4.22
CA ALA A 74 1.02 6.17 2.90
C ALA A 74 -0.07 6.09 1.82
N ILE A 75 -0.78 4.96 1.71
CA ILE A 75 -1.87 4.78 0.73
C ILE A 75 -3.06 5.72 1.00
N SER A 76 -3.27 6.13 2.26
CA SER A 76 -4.31 7.11 2.59
C SER A 76 -4.01 8.49 1.99
N PHE A 77 -2.74 8.89 1.91
CA PHE A 77 -2.33 10.13 1.23
C PHE A 77 -2.36 9.94 -0.29
N ASP A 78 -1.82 8.85 -0.80
CA ASP A 78 -1.85 8.56 -2.23
C ASP A 78 -3.27 8.60 -2.82
N THR A 79 -4.21 7.94 -2.12
CA THR A 79 -5.63 7.92 -2.53
C THR A 79 -6.22 9.34 -2.62
N ILE A 80 -5.78 10.29 -1.79
CA ILE A 80 -6.22 11.70 -1.90
C ILE A 80 -5.76 12.31 -3.23
N GLY A 81 -4.52 12.04 -3.64
CA GLY A 81 -4.00 12.49 -4.93
C GLY A 81 -4.77 11.91 -6.10
N HIS A 82 -4.99 10.60 -6.07
CA HIS A 82 -5.72 9.88 -7.09
C HIS A 82 -7.16 10.35 -7.26
N ARG A 83 -7.79 10.80 -6.18
CA ARG A 83 -9.16 11.35 -6.19
C ARG A 83 -9.22 12.86 -6.34
N THR A 84 -8.10 13.55 -6.56
CA THR A 84 -8.09 15.01 -6.78
C THR A 84 -7.31 15.40 -8.02
N VAL A 85 -5.97 15.44 -7.92
CA VAL A 85 -5.08 16.03 -8.93
C VAL A 85 -4.76 15.06 -10.06
N TYR A 86 -4.71 13.76 -9.77
CA TYR A 86 -4.16 12.76 -10.71
C TYR A 86 -5.21 11.93 -11.45
N LYS A 87 -6.51 12.24 -11.30
CA LYS A 87 -7.64 11.50 -11.91
C LYS A 87 -7.43 11.20 -13.41
N GLN A 88 -6.90 12.15 -14.17
CA GLN A 88 -6.69 12.03 -15.61
C GLN A 88 -5.38 11.32 -15.97
N ALA A 89 -4.33 11.44 -15.14
CA ALA A 89 -3.05 10.79 -15.38
C ALA A 89 -3.15 9.26 -15.20
N LEU A 90 -3.92 8.82 -14.20
CA LEU A 90 -4.12 7.40 -13.86
C LEU A 90 -4.82 6.57 -14.94
N GLN A 91 -5.52 7.21 -15.88
CA GLN A 91 -6.19 6.50 -16.99
C GLN A 91 -5.18 5.88 -17.98
N LYS A 92 -3.88 6.18 -17.86
CA LYS A 92 -2.82 5.75 -18.80
C LYS A 92 -2.12 4.43 -18.46
N GLY A 93 -2.70 3.59 -17.61
CA GLY A 93 -2.23 2.21 -17.35
C GLY A 93 -1.72 1.94 -15.94
N GLU A 94 -1.48 2.98 -15.13
CA GLU A 94 -1.11 2.85 -13.70
C GLU A 94 -2.15 2.04 -12.91
N ALA A 95 -3.44 2.26 -13.19
CA ALA A 95 -4.52 1.50 -12.55
C ALA A 95 -4.39 -0.03 -12.77
N LEU A 96 -3.90 -0.47 -13.94
CA LEU A 96 -3.70 -1.89 -14.21
C LEU A 96 -2.56 -2.46 -13.36
N VAL A 97 -1.46 -1.73 -13.25
CA VAL A 97 -0.30 -2.12 -12.42
C VAL A 97 -0.71 -2.24 -10.95
N HIS A 98 -1.48 -1.27 -10.43
CA HIS A 98 -2.05 -1.35 -9.08
C HIS A 98 -2.89 -2.61 -8.88
N HIS A 99 -3.85 -2.87 -9.79
CA HIS A 99 -4.72 -4.04 -9.67
C HIS A 99 -3.96 -5.37 -9.73
N ILE A 100 -2.94 -5.47 -10.59
CA ILE A 100 -2.09 -6.67 -10.65
C ILE A 100 -1.30 -6.85 -9.36
N THR A 101 -0.69 -5.76 -8.84
CA THR A 101 0.08 -5.80 -7.58
C THR A 101 -0.79 -6.26 -6.42
N ILE A 102 -2.00 -5.70 -6.29
CA ILE A 102 -2.96 -6.07 -5.24
C ILE A 102 -3.42 -7.52 -5.42
N GLY A 103 -3.75 -7.93 -6.65
CA GLY A 103 -4.17 -9.29 -6.96
C GLY A 103 -3.10 -10.31 -6.61
N ALA A 104 -1.85 -10.04 -6.99
CA ALA A 104 -0.69 -10.88 -6.65
C ALA A 104 -0.44 -10.92 -5.14
N GLY A 105 -0.50 -9.77 -4.46
CA GLY A 105 -0.33 -9.67 -3.01
C GLY A 105 -1.38 -10.48 -2.24
N ILE A 106 -2.67 -10.23 -2.47
CA ILE A 106 -3.76 -10.94 -1.78
C ILE A 106 -3.69 -12.45 -2.07
N SER A 107 -3.51 -12.82 -3.35
CA SER A 107 -3.45 -14.23 -3.74
C SER A 107 -2.26 -14.93 -3.09
N SER A 108 -1.09 -14.27 -3.01
CA SER A 108 0.07 -14.85 -2.32
C SER A 108 -0.21 -15.13 -0.85
N CYS A 109 -0.85 -14.21 -0.12
CA CYS A 109 -1.24 -14.43 1.28
C CYS A 109 -2.20 -15.61 1.42
N VAL A 110 -3.21 -15.72 0.56
CA VAL A 110 -4.16 -16.85 0.56
C VAL A 110 -3.43 -18.16 0.30
N LEU A 111 -2.54 -18.22 -0.70
CA LEU A 111 -1.79 -19.43 -1.02
C LEU A 111 -0.81 -19.81 0.09
N LEU A 112 -0.18 -18.85 0.77
CA LEU A 112 0.67 -19.11 1.93
C LEU A 112 -0.13 -19.69 3.09
N CYS A 113 -1.35 -19.21 3.34
CA CYS A 113 -2.25 -19.82 4.32
C CYS A 113 -2.63 -21.26 3.94
N LEU A 114 -2.92 -21.52 2.66
CA LEU A 114 -3.24 -22.87 2.18
C LEU A 114 -2.01 -23.79 2.15
N ALA A 115 -0.81 -23.24 2.04
CA ALA A 115 0.45 -23.98 2.05
C ALA A 115 0.73 -24.65 3.41
N TYR A 116 0.06 -24.24 4.50
CA TYR A 116 0.09 -25.00 5.75
C TYR A 116 -0.46 -26.42 5.58
N THR A 117 -1.44 -26.61 4.69
CA THR A 117 -2.02 -27.92 4.39
C THR A 117 -1.36 -28.60 3.20
N TRP A 118 -0.99 -27.84 2.15
CA TRP A 118 -0.39 -28.38 0.92
C TRP A 118 0.93 -27.69 0.55
N PRO A 119 2.00 -27.85 1.37
CA PRO A 119 3.22 -27.08 1.23
C PRO A 119 3.96 -27.35 -0.09
N GLU A 120 4.10 -28.62 -0.48
CA GLU A 120 4.87 -29.00 -1.69
C GLU A 120 4.27 -28.42 -2.97
N PHE A 121 2.94 -28.40 -3.08
CA PHE A 121 2.25 -27.89 -4.26
C PHE A 121 2.20 -26.35 -4.29
N LEU A 122 1.93 -25.72 -3.14
CA LEU A 122 1.63 -24.29 -3.07
C LEU A 122 2.85 -23.40 -2.87
N LYS A 123 4.01 -23.95 -2.49
CA LYS A 123 5.24 -23.17 -2.29
C LYS A 123 5.65 -22.39 -3.52
N ILE A 124 5.71 -23.05 -4.69
CA ILE A 124 6.16 -22.40 -5.94
C ILE A 124 5.16 -21.33 -6.39
N PRO A 125 3.85 -21.61 -6.52
CA PRO A 125 2.86 -20.59 -6.85
C PRO A 125 2.87 -19.39 -5.90
N SER A 126 2.98 -19.63 -4.59
CA SER A 126 3.06 -18.56 -3.60
C SER A 126 4.27 -17.67 -3.83
N LEU A 127 5.46 -18.27 -4.02
CA LEU A 127 6.69 -17.55 -4.27
C LEU A 127 6.63 -16.73 -5.57
N CYS A 128 6.04 -17.28 -6.63
CA CYS A 128 5.83 -16.55 -7.88
C CYS A 128 4.97 -15.31 -7.67
N LEU A 129 3.86 -15.42 -6.92
CA LEU A 129 2.98 -14.29 -6.67
C LEU A 129 3.63 -13.23 -5.76
N VAL A 130 4.42 -13.64 -4.76
CA VAL A 130 5.23 -12.72 -3.94
C VAL A 130 6.27 -12.00 -4.80
N ALA A 131 6.98 -12.72 -5.66
CA ALA A 131 7.96 -12.11 -6.55
C ALA A 131 7.30 -11.13 -7.54
N LEU A 132 6.14 -11.49 -8.08
CA LEU A 132 5.37 -10.60 -8.95
C LEU A 132 4.85 -9.37 -8.20
N SER A 133 4.39 -9.49 -6.96
CA SER A 133 3.92 -8.33 -6.19
C SER A 133 5.05 -7.34 -5.95
N ILE A 134 6.26 -7.80 -5.61
CA ILE A 134 7.45 -6.94 -5.48
C ILE A 134 7.79 -6.32 -6.83
N PHE A 135 7.86 -7.12 -7.90
CA PHE A 135 8.24 -6.64 -9.24
C PHE A 135 7.30 -5.54 -9.74
N TYR A 136 5.98 -5.74 -9.63
CA TYR A 136 5.02 -4.72 -10.04
C TYR A 136 5.03 -3.51 -9.11
N SER A 137 5.39 -3.65 -7.83
CA SER A 137 5.60 -2.49 -6.95
C SER A 137 6.81 -1.65 -7.36
N VAL A 138 7.87 -2.28 -7.88
CA VAL A 138 9.02 -1.55 -8.43
C VAL A 138 8.66 -0.81 -9.71
N ILE A 139 7.87 -1.45 -10.58
CA ILE A 139 7.35 -0.81 -11.79
C ILE A 139 6.47 0.39 -11.42
N ASP A 140 5.58 0.21 -10.45
CA ASP A 140 4.71 1.26 -9.94
C ASP A 140 5.52 2.45 -9.44
N GLU A 141 6.46 2.22 -8.52
CA GLU A 141 7.38 3.25 -8.01
C GLU A 141 8.08 3.99 -9.16
N PHE A 142 8.60 3.27 -10.16
CA PHE A 142 9.23 3.87 -11.33
C PHE A 142 8.29 4.77 -12.14
N MET A 143 7.04 4.37 -12.35
CA MET A 143 6.04 5.19 -13.05
C MET A 143 5.77 6.50 -12.31
N HIS A 144 5.67 6.45 -10.98
CA HIS A 144 5.48 7.64 -10.15
C HIS A 144 6.70 8.58 -10.21
N TRP A 145 7.92 8.05 -10.11
CA TRP A 145 9.14 8.85 -10.30
C TRP A 145 9.20 9.49 -11.68
N PHE A 146 8.87 8.74 -12.73
CA PHE A 146 8.83 9.26 -14.09
C PHE A 146 7.82 10.41 -14.23
N ARG A 147 6.64 10.28 -13.65
CA ARG A 147 5.62 11.35 -13.62
C ARG A 147 6.11 12.60 -12.86
N PHE A 148 6.82 12.40 -11.76
CA PHE A 148 7.43 13.48 -10.99
C PHE A 148 8.48 14.25 -11.78
N TYR A 149 9.37 13.54 -12.50
CA TYR A 149 10.35 14.21 -13.37
C TYR A 149 9.70 14.98 -14.52
N GLN A 150 8.52 14.58 -14.98
CA GLN A 150 7.74 15.32 -15.97
C GLN A 150 6.98 16.54 -15.39
N GLY A 151 7.06 16.77 -14.08
CA GLY A 151 6.36 17.87 -13.40
C GLY A 151 4.86 17.65 -13.21
N ASN A 152 4.40 16.41 -13.38
CA ASN A 152 2.99 16.02 -13.28
C ASN A 152 2.64 15.34 -11.95
N SER A 153 3.52 15.43 -10.95
CA SER A 153 3.38 14.87 -9.60
C SER A 153 4.03 15.81 -8.59
N ASP A 154 3.60 15.74 -7.33
CA ASP A 154 4.14 16.54 -6.23
C ASP A 154 4.94 15.69 -5.23
N ARG A 155 5.69 16.38 -4.35
CA ARG A 155 6.60 15.73 -3.38
C ARG A 155 5.85 14.86 -2.37
N ILE A 156 4.60 15.17 -2.07
CA ILE A 156 3.78 14.42 -1.11
C ILE A 156 3.41 13.07 -1.71
N GLU A 157 3.00 13.06 -2.98
CA GLU A 157 2.73 11.82 -3.71
C GLU A 157 3.97 10.90 -3.76
N MET A 158 5.14 11.46 -4.10
CA MET A 158 6.38 10.67 -4.14
C MET A 158 6.75 10.09 -2.78
N LEU A 159 6.53 10.86 -1.71
CA LEU A 159 6.79 10.36 -0.36
C LEU A 159 5.79 9.27 0.03
N SER A 160 4.51 9.39 -0.33
CA SER A 160 3.56 8.31 -0.11
C SER A 160 3.95 7.05 -0.88
N HIS A 161 4.35 7.14 -2.14
CA HIS A 161 4.79 5.96 -2.91
C HIS A 161 6.01 5.27 -2.32
N PHE A 162 7.01 6.07 -1.93
CA PHE A 162 8.17 5.55 -1.22
C PHE A 162 7.77 4.77 0.05
N PHE A 163 6.86 5.30 0.87
CA PHE A 163 6.42 4.60 2.09
C PHE A 163 5.46 3.43 1.81
N ILE A 164 4.69 3.45 0.72
CA ILE A 164 3.93 2.29 0.22
C ILE A 164 4.92 1.16 -0.10
N PHE A 165 5.97 1.44 -0.86
CA PHE A 165 6.98 0.46 -1.23
C PHE A 165 7.75 -0.09 -0.02
N VAL A 166 8.16 0.79 0.91
CA VAL A 166 8.80 0.39 2.17
C VAL A 166 7.88 -0.48 3.00
N GLY A 167 6.64 -0.04 3.24
CA GLY A 167 5.65 -0.81 4.01
C GLY A 167 5.40 -2.18 3.41
N HIS A 168 5.25 -2.26 2.08
CA HIS A 168 5.07 -3.52 1.35
C HIS A 168 6.27 -4.47 1.51
N THR A 169 7.49 -3.97 1.32
CA THR A 169 8.71 -4.78 1.45
C THR A 169 8.90 -5.26 2.88
N VAL A 170 8.64 -4.41 3.88
CA VAL A 170 8.70 -4.76 5.30
C VAL A 170 7.70 -5.88 5.65
N MET A 171 6.52 -5.90 5.02
CA MET A 171 5.53 -6.97 5.22
C MET A 171 5.92 -8.29 4.55
N ILE A 172 6.70 -8.27 3.47
CA ILE A 172 7.04 -9.49 2.70
C ILE A 172 8.35 -10.13 3.16
N VAL A 173 9.34 -9.34 3.55
CA VAL A 173 10.71 -9.83 3.84
C VAL A 173 10.84 -10.38 5.28
N THR A 174 9.74 -10.40 6.04
CA THR A 174 9.62 -11.07 7.35
C THR A 174 9.52 -12.58 7.23
#